data_AF-A0A0R2UE34-F1
#
_entry.id   AF-A0A0R2UE34-F1
#
_cell.length_a   1.000
_cell.length_b   1.000
_cell.length_c   1.000
_cell.angle_alpha   90.00
_cell.angle_beta   90.00
_cell.angle_gamma   90.00
#
_symmetry.space_group_name_H-M   'P 1'
#
loop_
_entity.id
_entity.type
_entity.pdbx_description
1 polymer ?
#
loop_
_entity_poly.entity_id
_entity_poly.type
_entity_poly.pdbx_seq_one_letter_code
_entity_poly.pdbx_strand_id
1 'polypeptide(L)'
;MSNGLHAEAIYMFDDDSEEKRFYSLISEIRCPKCTSGSIASSDVPVSRDLKQRVYELIKSGSSNEEIKDYVKQRFGESSDYKPAFDGFNYILWLGPFIFLALLMTIFYSKRRL
;
A
#
# COMPACT_ATOMS: atom_id res chain seq x y z
N MET A 1 -8.43 -12.90 28.19
CA MET A 1 -7.26 -12.08 27.86
C MET A 1 -6.77 -12.45 26.46
N SER A 2 -6.67 -11.48 25.56
CA SER A 2 -6.23 -11.63 24.18
C SER A 2 -4.70 -11.82 24.11
N ASN A 3 -4.25 -13.02 23.74
CA ASN A 3 -2.86 -13.33 23.46
C ASN A 3 -2.42 -12.62 22.17
N GLY A 4 -1.79 -11.45 22.31
CA GLY A 4 -1.19 -10.67 21.22
C GLY A 4 0.28 -11.04 20.97
N LEU A 5 0.58 -12.33 20.82
CA LEU A 5 1.94 -12.87 20.68
C LEU A 5 1.97 -13.93 19.58
N HIS A 6 1.98 -13.57 18.28
CA HIS A 6 2.26 -14.54 17.20
C HIS A 6 2.90 -13.94 15.92
N ALA A 7 3.72 -12.89 16.08
CA ALA A 7 4.69 -12.51 15.04
C ALA A 7 6.13 -12.52 15.59
N GLU A 8 6.37 -13.29 16.65
CA GLU A 8 7.65 -13.34 17.36
C GLU A 8 8.35 -14.67 17.04
N ALA A 9 9.60 -14.58 16.57
CA ALA A 9 10.61 -15.66 16.48
C ALA A 9 10.71 -16.56 15.22
N ILE A 10 10.33 -16.13 14.01
CA ILE A 10 10.74 -16.84 12.76
C ILE A 10 11.77 -16.05 11.94
N TYR A 11 11.73 -14.72 11.98
CA TYR A 11 12.57 -13.86 11.15
C TYR A 11 13.73 -13.31 11.98
N MET A 12 14.96 -13.62 11.55
CA MET A 12 16.19 -13.09 12.16
C MET A 12 16.74 -12.00 11.24
N PHE A 13 16.79 -10.77 11.75
CA PHE A 13 17.41 -9.65 11.06
C PHE A 13 18.81 -9.44 11.65
N ASP A 14 19.78 -9.16 10.78
CA ASP A 14 21.15 -8.85 11.21
C ASP A 14 21.27 -7.39 11.68
N ASP A 15 20.29 -6.55 11.30
CA ASP A 15 20.25 -5.12 11.60
C ASP A 15 18.87 -4.67 12.14
N ASP A 16 18.88 -3.86 13.19
CA ASP A 16 17.69 -3.36 13.89
C ASP A 16 16.83 -2.43 13.01
N SER A 17 17.43 -1.81 11.98
CA SER A 17 16.69 -0.99 11.02
C SER A 17 15.90 -1.84 10.02
N GLU A 18 16.42 -3.02 9.63
CA GLU A 18 15.71 -3.96 8.77
C GLU A 18 14.51 -4.58 9.46
N GLU A 19 14.65 -4.89 10.75
CA GLU A 19 13.55 -5.39 11.58
C GLU A 19 12.42 -4.35 11.67
N LYS A 20 12.73 -3.11 12.03
CA LYS A 20 11.74 -2.01 12.07
C LYS A 20 11.06 -1.80 10.72
N ARG A 21 11.83 -1.88 9.64
CA ARG A 21 11.33 -1.76 8.26
C ARG A 21 10.34 -2.87 7.92
N PHE A 22 10.67 -4.11 8.27
CA PHE A 22 9.79 -5.27 8.12
C PHE A 22 8.47 -5.06 8.86
N TYR A 23 8.52 -4.70 10.14
CA TYR A 23 7.32 -4.47 10.95
C TYR A 23 6.45 -3.32 10.43
N SER A 24 7.06 -2.23 9.95
CA SER A 24 6.32 -1.13 9.30
C SER A 24 5.58 -1.62 8.05
N LEU A 25 6.27 -2.34 7.15
CA LEU A 25 5.69 -2.83 5.90
C LEU A 25 4.51 -3.78 6.15
N ILE A 26 4.65 -4.75 7.05
CA ILE A 26 3.57 -5.71 7.31
C ILE A 26 2.36 -5.08 8.02
N SER A 27 2.55 -3.95 8.70
CA SER A 27 1.46 -3.21 9.34
C SER A 27 0.68 -2.34 8.35
N GLU A 28 1.35 -1.84 7.31
CA GLU A 28 0.74 -1.02 6.26
C GLU A 28 -0.03 -1.86 5.25
N ILE A 29 0.44 -3.08 4.94
CA ILE A 29 -0.20 -3.97 3.97
C ILE A 29 -1.48 -4.57 4.56
N ARG A 30 -2.62 -4.28 3.92
CA ARG A 30 -3.89 -4.90 4.29
C ARG A 30 -4.09 -6.20 3.52
N CYS A 31 -4.55 -7.23 4.23
CA CYS A 31 -4.90 -8.49 3.61
C CYS A 31 -6.34 -8.40 3.06
N PRO A 32 -6.57 -8.30 1.74
CA PRO A 32 -7.92 -8.21 1.19
C PRO A 32 -8.75 -9.48 1.42
N LYS A 33 -8.09 -10.59 1.74
CA LYS A 33 -8.70 -11.90 2.02
C LYS A 33 -8.93 -12.16 3.50
N CYS A 34 -8.43 -11.30 4.38
CA CYS A 34 -8.50 -11.52 5.83
C CYS A 34 -9.58 -10.64 6.45
N THR A 35 -10.43 -11.23 7.28
CA THR A 35 -11.47 -10.51 8.03
C THR A 35 -10.88 -9.48 9.01
N SER A 36 -9.64 -9.67 9.48
CA SER A 36 -9.03 -8.83 10.53
C SER A 36 -8.17 -7.65 10.04
N GLY A 37 -8.23 -7.30 8.75
CA GLY A 37 -7.81 -5.97 8.30
C GLY A 37 -6.31 -5.72 8.09
N SER A 38 -5.36 -6.51 8.61
CA SER A 38 -3.91 -6.38 8.27
C SER A 38 -3.22 -7.74 8.14
N ILE A 39 -2.20 -7.84 7.29
CA ILE A 39 -1.41 -9.09 7.19
C ILE A 39 -0.61 -9.36 8.47
N ALA A 40 -0.26 -8.31 9.23
CA ALA A 40 0.45 -8.43 10.50
C ALA A 40 -0.37 -9.24 11.50
N SER A 41 -1.66 -8.91 11.62
CA SER A 41 -2.59 -9.47 12.62
C SER A 41 -3.30 -10.74 12.19
N SER A 42 -3.27 -11.11 10.91
CA SER A 42 -3.97 -12.30 10.39
C SER A 42 -3.02 -13.47 10.14
N ASP A 43 -3.27 -14.61 10.79
CA ASP A 43 -2.52 -15.87 10.57
C ASP A 43 -3.26 -16.79 9.58
N VAL A 44 -3.41 -16.33 8.34
CA VAL A 44 -3.90 -17.16 7.24
C VAL A 44 -2.72 -17.65 6.39
N PRO A 45 -2.83 -18.79 5.68
CA PRO A 45 -1.75 -19.32 4.85
C PRO A 45 -1.15 -18.29 3.88
N VAL A 46 -2.01 -17.40 3.34
CA VAL A 46 -1.63 -16.29 2.46
C VAL A 46 -0.75 -15.25 3.16
N SER A 47 -1.04 -14.88 4.41
CA SER A 47 -0.25 -13.90 5.16
C SER A 47 1.13 -14.43 5.53
N ARG A 48 1.23 -15.74 5.79
CA ARG A 48 2.51 -16.38 6.13
C ARG A 48 3.47 -16.39 4.94
N ASP A 49 2.98 -16.79 3.77
CA ASP A 49 3.74 -16.75 2.52
C ASP A 49 4.21 -15.33 2.18
N LEU A 50 3.33 -14.33 2.41
CA LEU A 50 3.68 -12.94 2.18
C LEU A 50 4.78 -12.44 3.12
N LYS A 51 4.66 -12.71 4.43
CA LYS A 51 5.66 -12.30 5.43
C LYS A 51 7.02 -12.90 5.09
N GLN A 52 7.06 -14.16 4.68
CA GLN A 52 8.29 -14.82 4.29
C GLN A 52 8.90 -14.19 3.04
N ARG A 53 8.08 -13.84 2.05
CA ARG A 53 8.57 -13.21 0.83
C ARG A 53 9.07 -11.77 1.07
N VAL A 54 8.38 -11.00 1.90
CA VAL A 54 8.82 -9.64 2.30
C VAL A 54 10.16 -9.73 3.03
N TYR A 55 10.33 -10.71 3.92
CA TYR A 55 11.60 -10.96 4.60
C TYR A 55 12.75 -11.26 3.61
N GLU A 56 12.52 -12.15 2.64
CA GLU A 56 13.50 -12.46 1.59
C GLU A 56 13.90 -11.22 0.77
N LEU A 57 12.93 -10.37 0.42
CA LEU A 57 13.17 -9.15 -0.35
C LEU A 57 13.95 -8.08 0.44
N ILE A 58 13.71 -7.98 1.75
CA ILE A 58 14.49 -7.11 2.62
C ILE A 58 15.94 -7.60 2.67
N LYS A 59 16.15 -8.91 2.89
CA LYS A 59 17.49 -9.52 2.88
C LYS A 59 18.20 -9.43 1.52
N SER A 60 17.46 -9.40 0.42
CA SER A 60 18.03 -9.20 -0.91
C SER A 60 18.39 -7.75 -1.22
N GLY A 61 18.20 -6.83 -0.27
CA GLY A 61 18.49 -5.40 -0.43
C GLY A 61 17.45 -4.61 -1.22
N SER A 62 16.26 -5.17 -1.43
CA SER A 62 15.19 -4.49 -2.19
C SER A 62 14.65 -3.29 -1.42
N SER A 63 14.27 -2.24 -2.15
CA SER A 63 13.67 -1.04 -1.58
C SER A 63 12.24 -1.29 -1.09
N ASN A 64 11.76 -0.42 -0.19
CA ASN A 64 10.39 -0.49 0.32
C ASN A 64 9.34 -0.36 -0.80
N GLU A 65 9.64 0.44 -1.84
CA GLU A 65 8.76 0.65 -2.99
C GLU A 65 8.67 -0.61 -3.86
N GLU A 66 9.80 -1.27 -4.15
CA GLU A 66 9.80 -2.54 -4.89
C GLU A 66 9.05 -3.65 -4.15
N ILE A 67 9.20 -3.71 -2.82
CA ILE A 67 8.48 -4.67 -1.99
C ILE A 67 6.97 -4.43 -2.07
N LYS A 68 6.54 -3.16 -1.94
CA LYS A 68 5.12 -2.79 -2.07
C LYS A 68 4.58 -3.09 -3.45
N ASP A 69 5.33 -2.77 -4.50
CA ASP A 69 4.92 -3.03 -5.88
C ASP A 69 4.80 -4.53 -6.17
N TYR A 70 5.74 -5.34 -5.67
CA TYR A 70 5.65 -6.80 -5.73
C TYR A 70 4.38 -7.33 -5.03
N VAL A 71 4.09 -6.83 -3.83
CA VAL A 71 2.89 -7.21 -3.07
C VAL A 71 1.63 -6.79 -3.83
N LYS A 72 1.61 -5.59 -4.41
CA LYS A 72 0.49 -5.05 -5.17
C LYS A 72 0.24 -5.85 -6.46
N GLN A 73 1.29 -6.17 -7.21
CA GLN A 73 1.21 -6.94 -8.45
C GLN A 73 0.70 -8.37 -8.21
N ARG A 74 1.08 -8.98 -7.08
CA ARG A 74 0.76 -10.38 -6.76
C ARG A 74 -0.56 -10.56 -6.00
N PHE A 75 -0.93 -9.62 -5.11
CA PHE A 75 -2.09 -9.72 -4.21
C PHE A 75 -3.22 -8.71 -4.51
N GLY A 76 -2.99 -7.78 -5.45
CA GLY A 76 -3.99 -6.86 -6.02
C GLY A 76 -3.89 -5.44 -5.46
N GLU A 77 -4.40 -4.46 -6.23
CA GLU A 77 -4.42 -3.02 -5.85
C GLU A 77 -5.11 -2.73 -4.50
N SER A 78 -5.94 -3.65 -3.99
CA SER A 78 -6.63 -3.55 -2.70
C SER A 78 -5.73 -3.74 -1.47
N SER A 79 -4.45 -4.09 -1.69
CA SER A 79 -3.47 -4.38 -0.62
C SER A 79 -2.82 -3.11 -0.05
N ASP A 80 -2.85 -2.02 -0.82
CA ASP A 80 -2.29 -0.71 -0.47
C ASP A 80 -3.40 0.29 -0.16
N TYR A 81 -3.30 0.99 0.97
CA TYR A 81 -4.26 2.03 1.39
C TYR A 81 -4.16 3.32 0.54
N LYS A 82 -3.21 3.40 -0.39
CA LYS A 82 -2.98 4.56 -1.24
C LYS A 82 -3.05 4.10 -2.69
N PRO A 83 -4.03 4.56 -3.50
CA PRO A 83 -3.96 4.33 -4.93
C PRO A 83 -2.64 4.96 -5.39
N ALA A 84 -1.80 4.15 -6.01
CA ALA A 84 -0.54 4.64 -6.54
C ALA A 84 -0.84 5.88 -7.40
N PHE A 85 -0.05 6.92 -7.23
CA PHE A 85 -0.01 8.08 -8.13
C PHE A 85 0.57 7.66 -9.50
N ASP A 86 0.13 6.52 -10.04
CA ASP A 86 0.37 6.15 -11.42
C ASP A 86 -0.51 7.04 -12.30
N GLY A 87 0.10 7.56 -13.37
CA GLY A 87 -0.38 8.69 -14.19
C GLY A 87 -1.87 8.70 -14.58
N PHE A 88 -2.55 7.56 -14.57
CA PHE A 88 -3.98 7.45 -14.85
C PHE A 88 -4.88 8.08 -13.77
N ASN A 89 -4.46 8.05 -12.49
CA ASN A 89 -5.22 8.66 -11.38
C ASN A 89 -5.22 10.20 -11.40
N TYR A 90 -4.28 10.83 -12.13
CA TYR A 90 -4.27 12.28 -12.28
C TYR A 90 -5.49 12.81 -13.02
N ILE A 91 -6.05 12.07 -13.99
CA ILE A 91 -7.26 12.48 -14.71
C ILE A 91 -8.45 12.56 -13.76
N LEU A 92 -8.57 11.60 -12.84
CA LEU A 92 -9.65 11.58 -11.85
C LEU A 92 -9.55 12.74 -10.86
N TRP A 93 -8.31 13.16 -10.55
CA TRP A 93 -8.03 14.27 -9.65
C TRP A 93 -8.11 15.65 -10.33
N LEU A 94 -7.77 15.75 -11.62
CA LEU A 94 -7.82 16.99 -12.41
C LEU A 94 -9.22 17.27 -12.99
N GLY A 95 -10.08 16.26 -13.09
CA GLY A 95 -11.48 16.38 -13.51
C GLY A 95 -12.23 17.59 -12.91
N PRO A 96 -12.25 17.77 -11.57
CA PRO A 96 -12.93 18.92 -10.96
C PRO A 96 -12.33 20.28 -11.37
N PHE A 97 -11.02 20.39 -11.56
CA PHE A 97 -10.37 21.64 -11.98
C PHE A 97 -10.67 21.98 -13.43
N ILE A 98 -10.68 20.98 -14.33
CA ILE A 98 -11.03 21.15 -15.75
C ILE A 98 -12.49 21.59 -15.89
N PHE A 99 -13.40 20.98 -15.12
CA PHE A 99 -14.81 21.36 -15.13
C PHE A 99 -15.02 22.79 -14.62
N LEU A 100 -14.35 23.17 -13.53
CA LEU A 100 -14.40 24.54 -12.99
C LEU A 100 -13.84 25.57 -13.98
N ALA A 101 -12.73 25.23 -14.65
CA ALA A 101 -12.12 26.09 -15.66
C ALA A 101 -13.09 26.33 -16.81
N LEU A 102 -13.71 25.28 -17.37
CA LEU A 102 -14.71 25.36 -18.43
C LEU A 102 -15.90 26.24 -18.07
N LEU A 103 -16.45 26.07 -16.86
CA LEU A 103 -17.55 26.91 -16.38
C LEU A 103 -17.14 28.38 -16.26
N MET A 104 -15.94 28.65 -15.75
CA MET A 104 -15.40 30.01 -15.70
C MET A 104 -15.24 30.59 -17.11
N THR A 105 -14.63 29.88 -18.06
CA THR A 105 -14.46 30.40 -19.43
C THR A 105 -15.78 30.72 -20.10
N ILE A 106 -16.81 29.87 -19.94
CA ILE A 106 -18.15 30.10 -20.48
C ILE A 106 -18.83 31.30 -19.82
N PHE A 107 -18.71 31.42 -18.49
CA PHE A 107 -19.27 32.55 -17.75
C PHE A 107 -18.62 33.87 -18.15
N TYR A 108 -17.29 33.91 -18.25
CA TYR A 108 -16.55 35.10 -18.66
C TYR A 108 -16.78 35.46 -20.12
N SER A 109 -16.92 34.49 -21.04
CA SER A 109 -17.24 34.77 -22.43
C SER A 109 -18.66 35.31 -22.61
N LYS A 110 -19.64 34.78 -21.88
CA LYS A 110 -21.00 35.34 -21.83
C LYS A 110 -21.13 36.69 -21.13
N ARG A 111 -20.19 37.05 -20.26
CA ARG A 111 -20.13 38.40 -19.66
C ARG A 111 -19.43 39.43 -20.54
N ARG A 112 -18.61 38.99 -21.50
CA ARG A 112 -17.91 39.88 -22.46
C ARG A 112 -18.67 40.13 -23.75
N LEU A 113 -19.62 39.27 -24.12
CA LEU A 113 -20.61 39.47 -25.18
C LEU A 113 -21.79 40.28 -24.65
#